data_AF-A0A328S840-F1
#
_entry.id   AF-A0A328S840-F1
#
_cell.length_a   1.000
_cell.length_b   1.000
_cell.length_c   1.000
_cell.angle_alpha   90.00
_cell.angle_beta   90.00
_cell.angle_gamma   90.00
#
_symmetry.space_group_name_H-M   'P 1'
#
loop_
_entity.id
_entity.type
_entity.pdbx_description
1 polymer ?
#
loop_
_entity_poly.entity_id
_entity_poly.type
_entity_poly.pdbx_seq_one_letter_code
_entity_poly.pdbx_strand_id
1 'polypeptide(L)' 'KNTVNYTDPEARKSPNKEQVMQTGYNEQIVVDNKNGLIIAVDVTQDANDQNQLLPMITQTQEN' A
#
# COMPACT_ATOMS: atom_id res chain seq x y z
N LYS A 1 9.42 -16.75 12.77
CA LYS A 1 8.89 -17.66 11.72
C LYS A 1 8.32 -16.78 10.62
N ASN A 2 8.93 -16.75 9.43
CA ASN A 2 8.28 -16.16 8.25
C ASN A 2 7.13 -17.09 7.86
N THR A 3 5.95 -16.80 8.38
CA THR A 3 4.72 -17.48 7.96
C THR A 3 4.34 -16.90 6.61
N VAL A 4 4.67 -17.63 5.56
CA VAL A 4 4.29 -17.31 4.18
C VAL A 4 2.83 -17.72 3.99
N ASN A 5 2.03 -16.86 3.36
CA ASN A 5 0.67 -17.23 3.00
C ASN A 5 0.72 -18.29 1.88
N TYR A 6 -0.09 -19.34 2.04
CA TYR A 6 -0.10 -20.49 1.12
C TYR A 6 -0.64 -20.13 -0.27
N THR A 7 -1.64 -19.26 -0.35
CA THR A 7 -2.27 -18.88 -1.64
C THR A 7 -1.57 -17.69 -2.29
N ASP A 8 -0.96 -16.82 -1.50
CA ASP A 8 -0.20 -15.65 -1.97
C ASP A 8 1.06 -15.46 -1.12
N PRO A 9 2.22 -15.97 -1.57
CA PRO A 9 3.47 -15.90 -0.82
C PRO A 9 3.99 -14.49 -0.54
N GLU A 10 3.55 -13.50 -1.30
CA GLU A 10 4.00 -12.11 -1.20
C GLU A 10 3.17 -11.31 -0.20
N ALA A 11 1.94 -11.74 0.07
CA ALA A 11 1.10 -11.12 1.09
C ALA A 11 1.75 -11.20 2.49
N ARG A 12 1.54 -10.16 3.29
CA ARG A 12 2.06 -10.06 4.67
C ARG A 12 0.93 -9.95 5.67
N LYS A 13 1.19 -10.41 6.89
CA LYS A 13 0.30 -10.21 8.03
C LYS A 13 0.66 -8.92 8.76
N SER A 14 -0.24 -7.95 8.73
CA SER A 14 -0.07 -6.65 9.37
C SER A 14 -1.32 -6.30 10.20
N PRO A 15 -1.17 -5.59 11.32
CA PRO A 15 -2.32 -5.14 12.12
C PRO A 15 -3.07 -4.04 11.37
N ASN A 16 -4.40 -4.10 11.40
CA ASN A 16 -5.24 -3.00 10.96
C ASN A 16 -5.38 -1.94 12.07
N LYS A 17 -6.19 -0.90 11.81
CA LYS A 17 -6.48 0.17 12.77
C LYS A 17 -7.10 -0.33 14.08
N GLU A 18 -7.79 -1.47 14.06
CA GLU A 18 -8.41 -2.14 15.21
C GLU A 18 -7.48 -3.16 15.89
N GLN A 19 -6.19 -3.18 15.53
CA GLN A 19 -5.20 -4.15 16.02
C GLN A 19 -5.50 -5.61 15.63
N VAL A 20 -6.37 -5.82 14.65
CA VAL A 20 -6.65 -7.15 14.08
C VAL A 20 -5.63 -7.45 12.99
N MET A 21 -4.96 -8.60 13.09
CA MET A 21 -3.99 -9.05 12.08
C MET A 21 -4.71 -9.43 10.78
N GLN A 22 -4.46 -8.67 9.71
CA GLN A 22 -4.98 -8.91 8.38
C GLN A 22 -3.86 -9.37 7.44
N THR A 23 -4.20 -10.24 6.48
CA THR A 23 -3.25 -10.69 5.46
C THR A 23 -3.53 -9.93 4.16
N GLY A 24 -2.54 -9.24 3.63
CA GLY A 24 -2.70 -8.46 2.40
C GLY A 24 -1.48 -7.60 2.11
N TYR A 25 -1.72 -6.50 1.41
CA TYR A 25 -0.76 -5.48 1.04
C TYR A 25 -1.20 -4.14 1.61
N ASN A 26 -0.26 -3.21 1.69
CA ASN A 26 -0.52 -1.83 2.01
C ASN A 26 -0.69 -1.02 0.71
N GLU A 27 -1.92 -0.60 0.45
CA GLU A 27 -2.34 0.07 -0.78
C GLU A 27 -2.11 1.59 -0.68
N GLN A 28 -1.56 2.18 -1.74
CA GLN A 28 -1.28 3.62 -1.84
C GLN A 28 -2.05 4.21 -3.03
N ILE A 29 -2.79 5.28 -2.78
CA ILE A 29 -3.63 5.92 -3.80
C ILE A 29 -3.42 7.42 -3.74
N VAL A 30 -3.07 8.02 -4.88
CA VAL A 30 -3.00 9.49 -5.04
C VAL A 30 -4.17 9.94 -5.89
N VAL A 31 -4.88 10.95 -5.39
CA VAL A 31 -6.05 11.53 -6.03
C VAL A 31 -5.81 13.01 -6.31
N ASP A 32 -6.10 13.45 -7.53
CA ASP A 32 -6.15 14.87 -7.86
C ASP A 32 -7.29 15.55 -7.10
N ASN A 33 -6.95 16.60 -6.35
CA ASN A 33 -7.90 17.35 -5.55
C ASN A 33 -8.96 18.08 -6.40
N LYS A 34 -8.62 18.51 -7.62
CA LYS A 34 -9.52 19.34 -8.43
C LYS A 34 -10.65 18.52 -9.04
N ASN A 35 -10.33 17.36 -9.62
CA ASN A 35 -11.27 16.56 -10.41
C ASN A 35 -11.64 15.23 -9.73
N GLY A 36 -11.00 14.88 -8.61
CA GLY A 36 -11.22 13.60 -7.91
C GLY A 36 -10.72 12.39 -8.69
N LEU A 37 -9.76 12.60 -9.61
CA LEU A 37 -9.21 11.53 -10.45
C LEU A 37 -8.08 10.81 -9.72
N ILE A 38 -8.05 9.49 -9.81
CA ILE A 38 -6.91 8.69 -9.35
C ILE A 38 -5.78 8.88 -10.37
N ILE A 39 -4.67 9.43 -9.91
CA ILE A 39 -3.52 9.76 -10.76
C ILE A 39 -2.31 8.86 -10.55
N ALA A 40 -2.25 8.13 -9.43
CA ALA A 40 -1.23 7.11 -9.17
C ALA A 40 -1.76 6.07 -8.18
N VAL A 41 -1.35 4.82 -8.37
CA VAL A 41 -1.67 3.69 -7.48
C VAL A 41 -0.47 2.77 -7.36
N ASP A 42 -0.24 2.26 -6.16
CA ASP A 42 0.76 1.22 -5.91
C ASP A 42 0.37 0.35 -4.70
N VAL A 43 0.99 -0.82 -4.57
CA VAL A 43 0.82 -1.72 -3.43
C VAL A 43 2.18 -2.13 -2.87
N THR A 44 2.30 -2.14 -1.55
CA THR A 44 3.56 -2.48 -0.89
C THR A 44 3.37 -3.56 0.17
N GLN A 45 4.47 -4.20 0.56
CA GLN A 45 4.48 -5.15 1.68
C GLN A 45 4.79 -4.48 3.03
N ASP A 46 4.99 -3.15 3.04
CA ASP A 46 5.31 -2.40 4.24
C ASP A 46 4.12 -2.38 5.21
N ALA A 47 4.39 -2.44 6.50
CA ALA A 47 3.33 -2.45 7.51
C ALA A 47 2.67 -1.08 7.72
N ASN A 48 3.26 0.01 7.20
CA ASN A 48 2.76 1.37 7.32
C ASN A 48 3.24 2.25 6.14
N ASP A 49 2.72 3.48 6.08
CA ASP A 49 2.91 4.40 4.95
C ASP A 49 4.14 5.31 5.07
N GLN A 50 4.99 5.16 6.10
CA GLN A 50 6.04 6.13 6.42
C GLN A 50 7.00 6.41 5.27
N ASN A 51 7.24 5.41 4.41
CA ASN A 51 8.17 5.50 3.29
C ASN A 51 7.47 5.71 1.93
N GLN A 52 6.14 5.88 1.91
CA GLN A 52 5.36 5.81 0.66
C GLN A 52 5.14 7.17 0.00
N LEU A 53 5.42 8.28 0.69
CA LEU A 53 5.20 9.61 0.14
C LEU A 53 6.07 9.91 -1.10
N LEU A 54 7.39 9.69 -1.02
CA LEU A 54 8.31 10.00 -2.12
C LEU A 54 8.09 9.12 -3.37
N PRO A 55 7.90 7.79 -3.24
CA PRO A 55 7.52 6.95 -4.37
C PRO A 55 6.24 7.43 -5.07
N MET A 56 5.18 7.72 -4.31
CA MET A 56 3.89 8.13 -4.89
C MET A 56 3.94 9.50 -5.57
N ILE A 57 4.74 10.44 -5.07
CA ILE A 57 4.99 11.72 -5.77
C ILE A 57 5.70 11.48 -7.10
N THR A 58 6.71 10.60 -7.10
CA THR A 58 7.48 10.29 -8.32
C THR A 58 6.58 9.69 -9.38
N GLN A 59 5.79 8.66 -9.02
CA GLN A 59 4.83 8.03 -9.93
C GLN A 59 3.79 9.02 -10.46
N THR A 60 3.34 9.96 -9.61
CA THR A 60 2.40 11.01 -10.02
C THR A 60 3.00 11.95 -11.07
N GLN A 61 4.30 12.24 -11.01
CA GLN A 61 4.99 13.12 -11.96
C GLN A 61 5.24 12.45 -13.32
N GLU A 62 5.25 11.12 -13.36
CA GLU A 62 5.45 10.33 -14.58
C GLU A 62 4.17 10.12 -15.40
N ASN A 63 2.99 10.37 -14.82
CA ASN A 63 1.67 10.21 -15.44
C ASN A 63 1.13 11.52 -16.03
#